data_AF-A0A7X0JC72-F1
#
_entry.id   AF-A0A7X0JC72-F1
#
_cell.length_a   1.000
_cell.length_b   1.000
_cell.length_c   1.000
_cell.angle_alpha   90.00
_cell.angle_beta   90.00
_cell.angle_gamma   90.00
#
_symmetry.space_group_name_H-M   'P 1'
#
loop_
_entity.id
_entity.type
_entity.pdbx_description
1 polymer ?
#
loop_
_entity_poly.entity_id
_entity_poly.type
_entity_poly.pdbx_seq_one_letter_code
_entity_poly.pdbx_strand_id
1 'polypeptide(L)'
;MFIDAEMPTGGIWPQQLKQALLHSQLLVPVWTPPFFRSRWCMAEWESMLARETVLGEAVPPRGLVYPVVYSDGDHFAQRAKHTQYKRSLSAFTYPFPGFRDSATYLPFHDAMMEMAADIEAHLATIPPWQPDWPIVEPVIDDAPPIALARL
;
A
#
# COMPACT_ATOMS: atom_id res chain seq x y z
N MET A 1 -2.09 13.71 3.96
CA MET A 1 -1.38 12.43 3.72
C MET A 1 -1.23 11.73 5.06
N PHE A 2 -1.69 10.49 5.17
CA PHE A 2 -1.45 9.64 6.32
C PHE A 2 -0.32 8.65 5.96
N ILE A 3 0.63 8.44 6.88
CA ILE A 3 1.72 7.49 6.71
C ILE A 3 1.62 6.50 7.86
N ASP A 4 1.46 5.22 7.54
CA ASP A 4 1.57 4.15 8.52
C ASP A 4 3.05 3.78 8.70
N ALA A 5 3.70 4.40 9.70
CA ALA A 5 5.10 4.13 10.05
C ALA A 5 5.24 3.15 11.23
N GLU A 6 4.13 2.81 11.90
CA GLU A 6 4.10 2.05 13.14
C GLU A 6 2.96 1.03 13.05
N MET A 7 3.16 -0.08 12.34
CA MET A 7 2.26 -1.24 12.44
C MET A 7 2.66 -2.08 13.66
N PRO A 8 1.95 -2.00 14.81
CA PRO A 8 2.22 -2.91 15.92
C PRO A 8 1.93 -4.35 15.50
N THR A 9 2.91 -5.23 15.66
CA THR A 9 2.70 -6.68 15.55
C THR A 9 1.72 -7.15 16.61
N GLY A 10 0.53 -7.61 16.20
CA GLY A 10 -0.40 -8.37 17.05
C GLY A 10 -1.47 -7.59 17.80
N GLY A 11 -1.84 -6.38 17.36
CA GLY A 11 -2.89 -5.56 18.00
C GLY A 11 -4.26 -5.57 17.33
N ILE A 12 -5.25 -5.00 18.03
CA ILE A 12 -6.52 -4.52 17.46
C ILE A 12 -6.19 -3.56 16.31
N TRP A 13 -6.86 -3.68 15.15
CA TRP A 13 -6.72 -2.70 14.07
C TRP A 13 -6.93 -1.30 14.65
N PRO A 14 -5.90 -0.43 14.71
CA PRO A 14 -6.06 0.83 15.43
C PRO A 14 -7.22 1.59 14.80
N GLN A 15 -8.18 2.02 15.62
CA GLN A 15 -9.32 2.80 15.15
C GLN A 15 -8.86 4.00 14.30
N GLN A 16 -7.69 4.55 14.62
CA GLN A 16 -7.01 5.59 13.85
C GLN A 16 -6.67 5.17 12.42
N LEU A 17 -6.18 3.94 12.20
CA LEU A 17 -5.87 3.42 10.86
C LEU A 17 -7.15 3.20 10.05
N LYS A 18 -8.20 2.63 10.65
CA LYS A 18 -9.52 2.51 10.02
C LYS A 18 -10.09 3.87 9.61
N GLN A 19 -9.99 4.87 10.49
CA GLN A 19 -10.44 6.24 10.22
C GLN A 19 -9.58 6.93 9.15
N ALA A 20 -8.26 6.77 9.18
CA ALA A 20 -7.38 7.32 8.17
C ALA A 20 -7.67 6.71 6.80
N LEU A 21 -7.85 5.40 6.73
CA LEU A 21 -8.20 4.69 5.51
C LEU A 21 -9.56 5.14 4.97
N LEU A 22 -10.57 5.31 5.85
CA LEU A 22 -11.90 5.79 5.47
C LEU A 22 -11.82 7.14 4.73
N HIS A 23 -10.96 8.05 5.17
CA HIS A 23 -10.82 9.40 4.60
C HIS A 23 -9.74 9.52 3.51
N SER A 24 -9.02 8.43 3.22
CA SER A 24 -7.97 8.43 2.19
C SER A 24 -8.54 8.13 0.82
N GLN A 25 -8.29 9.01 -0.16
CA GLN A 25 -8.78 8.85 -1.55
C GLN A 25 -7.90 7.94 -2.41
N LEU A 26 -6.60 7.87 -2.08
CA LEU A 26 -5.60 7.11 -2.83
C LEU A 26 -4.71 6.36 -1.83
N LEU A 27 -4.44 5.08 -2.12
CA LEU A 27 -3.42 4.31 -1.42
C LEU A 27 -2.13 4.32 -2.24
N VAL A 28 -1.00 4.61 -1.60
CA VAL A 28 0.33 4.54 -2.22
C VAL A 28 1.13 3.43 -1.54
N PRO A 29 0.88 2.14 -1.87
CA PRO A 29 1.57 1.06 -1.18
C PRO A 29 3.00 0.88 -1.69
N VAL A 30 3.95 0.71 -0.77
CA VAL A 30 5.32 0.31 -1.10
C VAL A 30 5.38 -1.22 -1.15
N TRP A 31 5.35 -1.76 -2.35
CA TRP A 31 5.34 -3.20 -2.59
C TRP A 31 6.71 -3.82 -2.32
N THR A 32 6.70 -4.60 -1.25
CA THR A 32 7.80 -5.41 -0.73
C THR A 32 7.24 -6.76 -0.29
N PRO A 33 8.06 -7.82 -0.11
CA PRO A 33 7.55 -9.09 0.40
C PRO A 33 6.83 -8.97 1.76
N PRO A 34 7.28 -8.14 2.72
CA PRO A 34 6.53 -7.90 3.96
C PRO A 34 5.14 -7.30 3.75
N PHE A 35 4.94 -6.41 2.77
CA PHE A 35 3.62 -5.83 2.48
C PHE A 35 2.58 -6.93 2.24
N PHE A 36 2.90 -7.90 1.38
CA PHE A 36 1.98 -9.00 1.04
C PHE A 36 1.82 -10.05 2.15
N ARG A 37 2.68 -10.03 3.18
CA ARG A 37 2.57 -10.88 4.38
C ARG A 37 1.83 -10.18 5.51
N SER A 38 1.72 -8.85 5.47
CA SER A 38 0.99 -8.07 6.45
C SER A 38 -0.51 -8.13 6.16
N ARG A 39 -1.25 -8.72 7.10
CA ARG A 39 -2.73 -8.77 7.05
C ARG A 39 -3.35 -7.36 7.00
N TRP A 40 -2.65 -6.39 7.58
CA TRP A 40 -3.12 -5.01 7.67
C TRP A 40 -2.94 -4.30 6.34
N CYS A 41 -1.75 -4.39 5.74
CA CYS A 41 -1.50 -3.88 4.39
C CYS A 41 -2.45 -4.49 3.35
N MET A 42 -2.73 -5.79 3.48
CA MET A 42 -3.68 -6.47 2.61
C MET A 42 -5.11 -5.93 2.81
N ALA A 43 -5.55 -5.68 4.05
CA ALA A 43 -6.86 -5.09 4.34
C ALA A 43 -7.00 -3.66 3.78
N GLU A 44 -5.95 -2.83 3.87
CA GLU A 44 -5.92 -1.50 3.25
C GLU A 44 -6.06 -1.58 1.73
N TRP A 45 -5.30 -2.48 1.11
CA TRP A 45 -5.35 -2.69 -0.33
C TRP A 45 -6.72 -3.19 -0.78
N GLU A 46 -7.26 -4.20 -0.11
CA GLU A 46 -8.58 -4.76 -0.41
C GLU A 46 -9.71 -3.76 -0.22
N SER A 47 -9.60 -2.85 0.76
CA SER A 47 -10.56 -1.76 0.94
C SER A 47 -10.61 -0.83 -0.27
N MET A 48 -9.45 -0.50 -0.85
CA MET A 48 -9.40 0.33 -2.06
C MET A 48 -9.98 -0.41 -3.28
N LEU A 49 -9.70 -1.70 -3.42
CA LEU A 49 -10.29 -2.51 -4.49
C LEU A 49 -11.81 -2.68 -4.34
N ALA A 50 -12.30 -2.77 -3.11
CA ALA A 50 -13.74 -2.78 -2.83
C ALA A 50 -14.39 -1.44 -3.23
N ARG A 51 -13.72 -0.31 -2.97
CA ARG A 51 -14.16 1.01 -3.45
C ARG A 51 -14.19 1.10 -4.96
N GLU A 52 -13.17 0.57 -5.64
CA GLU A 52 -13.16 0.50 -7.10
C GLU A 52 -14.36 -0.28 -7.64
N THR A 53 -14.70 -1.40 -6.97
CA THR A 53 -15.90 -2.18 -7.34
C THR A 53 -17.19 -1.39 -7.18
N VAL A 54 -17.31 -0.59 -6.12
CA VAL A 54 -18.49 0.28 -5.88
C VAL A 54 -18.56 1.42 -6.90
N LEU A 55 -17.42 2.01 -7.26
CA LEU A 55 -17.34 3.11 -8.22
C LEU A 55 -17.62 2.66 -9.66
N GLY A 56 -17.30 1.41 -10.03
CA GLY A 56 -17.56 0.87 -11.36
C GLY A 56 -16.90 1.72 -12.46
N GLU A 57 -17.70 2.29 -13.37
CA GLU A 57 -17.20 3.14 -14.45
C GLU A 57 -16.62 4.49 -13.96
N ALA A 58 -16.92 4.90 -12.73
CA ALA A 58 -16.34 6.10 -12.11
C ALA A 58 -14.92 5.87 -11.58
N VAL A 59 -14.37 4.65 -11.68
CA VAL A 59 -12.98 4.36 -11.31
C VAL A 59 -12.04 5.05 -12.28
N PRO A 60 -11.07 5.85 -11.79
CA PRO A 60 -10.04 6.42 -12.65
C PRO A 60 -9.25 5.33 -13.38
N PRO A 61 -8.71 5.58 -14.59
CA PRO A 61 -7.95 4.58 -15.35
C PRO A 61 -6.76 3.96 -14.59
N ARG A 62 -6.18 4.69 -13.63
CA ARG A 62 -5.06 4.23 -12.79
C ARG A 62 -5.52 3.64 -11.44
N GLY A 63 -6.82 3.54 -11.19
CA GLY A 63 -7.40 3.01 -9.95
C GLY A 63 -7.24 3.92 -8.73
N LEU A 64 -7.56 3.40 -7.56
CA LEU A 64 -7.38 4.03 -6.24
C LEU A 64 -6.12 3.52 -5.52
N VAL A 65 -5.30 2.75 -6.22
CA VAL A 65 -4.04 2.19 -5.71
C VAL A 65 -2.92 2.63 -6.66
N TYR A 66 -1.93 3.34 -6.12
CA TYR A 66 -0.72 3.80 -6.81
C TYR A 66 0.48 3.00 -6.32
N PRO A 67 0.82 1.84 -6.91
CA PRO A 67 1.85 0.95 -6.37
C PRO A 67 3.26 1.47 -6.65
N VAL A 68 4.09 1.46 -5.60
CA VAL A 68 5.52 1.71 -5.68
C VAL A 68 6.27 0.39 -5.50
N VAL A 69 6.90 -0.11 -6.56
CA VAL A 69 7.66 -1.36 -6.54
C VAL A 69 9.06 -1.08 -5.99
N TYR A 70 9.34 -1.59 -4.79
CA TYR A 70 10.62 -1.43 -4.10
C TYR A 70 11.39 -2.75 -3.96
N SER A 71 10.91 -3.86 -4.53
CA SER A 71 11.60 -5.15 -4.55
C SER A 71 11.36 -5.85 -5.89
N ASP A 72 12.06 -6.96 -6.15
CA ASP A 72 12.15 -7.68 -7.43
C ASP A 72 10.84 -7.81 -8.24
N GLY A 73 9.68 -7.82 -7.58
CA GLY A 73 8.36 -7.89 -8.22
C GLY A 73 7.95 -9.31 -8.59
N ASP A 74 8.89 -10.25 -8.56
CA ASP A 74 8.73 -11.63 -8.97
C ASP A 74 7.87 -12.43 -7.98
N HIS A 75 7.97 -12.10 -6.69
CA HIS A 75 7.28 -12.78 -5.59
C HIS A 75 5.94 -12.13 -5.21
N PHE A 76 5.46 -11.16 -5.99
CA PHE A 76 4.20 -10.49 -5.69
C PHE A 76 3.02 -11.44 -5.87
N ALA A 77 1.97 -11.23 -5.07
CA ALA A 77 0.71 -11.95 -5.24
C ALA A 77 0.22 -11.82 -6.68
N GLN A 78 -0.38 -12.87 -7.25
CA GLN A 78 -0.84 -12.87 -8.65
C GLN A 78 -1.71 -11.64 -8.97
N ARG A 79 -2.55 -11.23 -8.04
CA ARG A 79 -3.39 -10.03 -8.20
C ARG A 79 -2.59 -8.73 -8.31
N ALA A 80 -1.48 -8.60 -7.61
CA ALA A 80 -0.57 -7.45 -7.72
C ALA A 80 0.24 -7.49 -9.03
N LYS A 81 0.44 -8.66 -9.63
CA LYS A 81 1.05 -8.79 -10.96
C LYS A 81 0.16 -8.18 -12.05
N HIS A 82 -1.16 -8.34 -11.94
CA HIS A 82 -2.14 -7.83 -12.92
C HIS A 82 -2.43 -6.32 -12.85
N THR A 83 -1.97 -5.61 -11.82
CA THR A 83 -2.09 -4.15 -11.78
C THR A 83 -1.25 -3.53 -12.91
N GLN A 84 -1.89 -2.83 -13.86
CA GLN A 84 -1.21 -2.35 -15.05
C GLN A 84 -0.28 -1.16 -14.78
N TYR A 85 -0.67 -0.27 -13.86
CA TYR A 85 0.11 0.90 -13.49
C TYR A 85 0.95 0.63 -12.23
N LYS A 86 2.27 0.75 -12.34
CA LYS A 86 3.22 0.62 -11.22
C LYS A 86 4.39 1.57 -11.44
N ARG A 87 4.81 2.27 -10.39
CA ARG A 87 6.06 3.03 -10.40
C ARG A 87 7.16 2.15 -9.82
N SER A 88 8.22 1.88 -10.57
CA SER A 88 9.35 1.12 -10.05
C SER A 88 10.43 2.03 -9.48
N LEU A 89 10.79 1.79 -8.22
CA LEU A 89 11.97 2.35 -7.56
C LEU A 89 12.98 1.23 -7.21
N SER A 90 12.84 0.04 -7.79
CA SER A 90 13.71 -1.11 -7.50
C SER A 90 15.19 -0.83 -7.79
N ALA A 91 15.48 0.06 -8.74
CA ALA A 91 16.83 0.54 -9.06
C ALA A 91 17.52 1.30 -7.91
N PHE A 92 16.75 1.75 -6.90
CA PHE A 92 17.23 2.57 -5.79
C PHE A 92 17.27 1.82 -4.45
N THR A 93 17.20 0.49 -4.49
CA THR A 93 17.12 -0.40 -3.32
C THR A 93 18.48 -0.62 -2.64
N TYR A 94 19.20 0.47 -2.38
CA TYR A 94 20.51 0.40 -1.74
C TYR A 94 20.35 0.34 -0.22
N PRO A 95 20.81 -0.75 0.45
CA PRO A 95 20.60 -0.93 1.89
C PRO A 95 21.60 -0.14 2.75
N PHE A 96 22.43 0.72 2.15
CA PHE A 96 23.56 1.35 2.82
C PHE A 96 23.24 2.78 3.29
N PRO A 97 23.60 3.16 4.52
CA PRO A 97 23.35 4.51 5.05
C PRO A 97 23.93 5.64 4.18
N GLY A 98 25.05 5.40 3.50
CA GLY A 98 25.71 6.36 2.60
C GLY A 98 25.01 6.57 1.25
N PHE A 99 23.83 5.96 1.01
CA PHE A 99 23.09 6.16 -0.24
C PHE A 99 22.79 7.63 -0.51
N ARG A 100 22.48 8.41 0.53
CA ARG A 100 22.17 9.86 0.41
C ARG A 100 23.35 10.70 -0.09
N ASP A 101 24.57 10.24 0.16
CA ASP A 101 25.81 10.92 -0.26
C ASP A 101 26.32 10.38 -1.61
N SER A 102 25.61 9.41 -2.21
CA SER A 102 25.98 8.80 -3.48
C SER A 102 25.46 9.60 -4.68
N ALA A 103 26.13 9.52 -5.82
CA ALA A 103 25.67 10.12 -7.07
C ALA A 103 24.29 9.58 -7.51
N THR A 104 23.93 8.37 -7.11
CA THR A 104 22.64 7.74 -7.41
C THR A 104 21.47 8.37 -6.66
N TYR A 105 21.73 9.19 -5.62
CA TYR A 105 20.69 9.89 -4.89
C TYR A 105 19.97 10.94 -5.72
N LEU A 106 20.67 11.63 -6.64
CA LEU A 106 20.05 12.64 -7.51
C LEU A 106 18.98 12.01 -8.43
N PRO A 107 19.27 10.94 -9.21
CA PRO A 107 18.23 10.23 -9.96
C PRO A 107 17.09 9.67 -9.10
N PHE A 108 17.37 9.26 -7.85
CA PHE A 108 16.32 8.85 -6.92
C PHE A 108 15.40 10.01 -6.53
N HIS A 109 15.98 11.18 -6.23
CA HIS A 109 15.23 12.38 -5.92
C HIS A 109 14.35 12.81 -7.11
N ASP A 110 14.91 12.82 -8.31
CA ASP A 110 14.16 13.13 -9.54
C ASP A 110 12.98 12.14 -9.72
N ALA A 111 13.23 10.84 -9.51
CA ALA A 111 12.17 9.83 -9.59
C ALA A 111 11.07 10.01 -8.53
N MET A 112 11.41 10.50 -7.33
CA MET A 112 10.45 10.84 -6.27
C MET A 112 9.65 12.10 -6.62
N MET A 113 10.27 13.11 -7.24
CA MET A 113 9.59 14.34 -7.68
C MET A 113 8.61 14.05 -8.83
N GLU A 114 9.01 13.23 -9.80
CA GLU A 114 8.10 12.74 -10.85
C GLU A 114 6.92 11.98 -10.25
N MET A 115 7.17 11.10 -9.28
CA MET A 115 6.11 10.35 -8.60
C MET A 115 5.13 11.28 -7.87
N ALA A 116 5.62 12.34 -7.22
CA ALA A 116 4.76 13.31 -6.55
C ALA A 116 3.86 14.05 -7.54
N ALA A 117 4.40 14.47 -8.68
CA ALA A 117 3.62 15.12 -9.75
C ALA A 117 2.59 14.14 -10.36
N ASP A 118 2.95 12.88 -10.57
CA ASP A 118 2.04 11.85 -11.04
C ASP A 118 0.88 11.60 -10.07
N ILE A 119 1.16 11.59 -8.76
CA ILE A 119 0.15 11.43 -7.71
C ILE A 119 -0.79 12.65 -7.68
N GLU A 120 -0.27 13.86 -7.78
CA GLU A 120 -1.07 15.09 -7.83
C GLU A 120 -2.02 15.09 -9.02
N ALA A 121 -1.51 14.79 -10.22
CA ALA A 121 -2.32 14.67 -11.42
C ALA A 121 -3.37 13.56 -11.30
N HIS A 122 -3.03 12.46 -10.63
CA HIS A 122 -3.95 11.35 -10.40
C HIS A 122 -5.06 11.69 -9.41
N LEU A 123 -4.74 12.33 -8.28
CA LEU A 123 -5.71 12.78 -7.28
C LEU A 123 -6.80 13.68 -7.89
N ALA A 124 -6.45 14.52 -8.87
CA ALA A 124 -7.42 15.37 -9.57
C ALA A 124 -8.49 14.58 -10.36
N THR A 125 -8.25 13.29 -10.62
CA THR A 125 -9.19 12.41 -11.32
C THR A 125 -10.04 11.55 -10.37
N ILE A 126 -9.67 11.47 -9.09
CA ILE A 126 -10.36 10.61 -8.13
C ILE A 126 -11.67 11.27 -7.69
N PRO A 127 -12.79 10.52 -7.65
CA PRO A 127 -14.04 11.04 -7.12
C PRO A 127 -13.90 11.56 -5.68
N PRO A 128 -14.72 12.55 -5.27
CA PRO A 128 -14.77 12.99 -3.89
C PRO A 128 -15.01 11.83 -2.91
N TRP A 129 -14.54 12.01 -1.68
CA TRP A 129 -14.77 11.08 -0.58
C TRP A 129 -16.27 10.82 -0.37
N GLN A 130 -16.63 9.58 -0.05
CA GLN A 130 -18.00 9.18 0.28
C GLN A 130 -18.05 8.51 1.67
N PRO A 131 -19.08 8.81 2.48
CA PRO A 131 -19.17 8.32 3.86
C PRO A 131 -19.38 6.81 4.00
N ASP A 132 -19.86 6.16 2.94
CA ASP A 132 -20.18 4.74 2.86
C ASP A 132 -19.08 3.92 2.17
N TRP A 133 -17.88 4.50 2.00
CA TRP A 133 -16.75 3.77 1.43
C TRP A 133 -16.47 2.47 2.19
N PRO A 134 -16.41 1.33 1.49
CA PRO A 134 -16.18 0.05 2.13
C PRO A 134 -14.81 0.01 2.80
N ILE A 135 -14.78 -0.71 3.91
CA ILE A 135 -13.58 -1.04 4.67
C ILE A 135 -13.58 -2.55 4.89
N VAL A 136 -12.52 -3.20 4.41
CA VAL A 136 -12.25 -4.61 4.66
C VAL A 136 -11.43 -4.72 5.93
N GLU A 137 -11.88 -5.54 6.89
CA GLU A 137 -11.15 -5.77 8.13
C GLU A 137 -10.08 -6.87 7.95
N PRO A 138 -8.93 -6.77 8.63
CA PRO A 138 -7.89 -7.79 8.53
C PRO A 138 -8.40 -9.12 9.10
N VAL A 139 -8.24 -10.21 8.36
CA VAL A 139 -8.58 -11.55 8.84
C VAL A 139 -7.63 -11.94 9.96
N ILE A 140 -8.10 -11.98 11.21
CA ILE A 140 -7.36 -12.51 12.35
C ILE A 140 -7.80 -13.97 12.54
N ASP A 141 -7.11 -14.93 11.92
CA ASP A 141 -7.22 -16.32 12.35
C ASP A 141 -6.89 -16.42 13.83
N ASP A 142 -7.83 -16.94 14.63
CA ASP A 142 -7.55 -17.43 15.96
C ASP A 142 -6.45 -18.49 15.83
N ALA A 143 -5.28 -18.23 16.40
CA ALA A 143 -4.25 -19.27 16.48
C ALA A 143 -4.88 -20.50 17.16
N PRO A 144 -4.72 -21.72 16.63
CA PRO A 144 -5.12 -22.91 17.37
C PRO A 144 -4.39 -22.85 18.72
N PRO A 145 -5.09 -23.15 19.84
CA PRO A 145 -4.48 -23.06 21.16
C PRO A 145 -3.19 -23.88 21.13
N ILE A 146 -2.07 -23.24 21.49
CA ILE A 146 -0.78 -23.90 21.64
C ILE A 146 -1.00 -25.01 22.66
N ALA A 147 -1.12 -26.25 22.19
CA ALA A 147 -1.12 -27.40 23.05
C ALA A 147 0.29 -27.47 23.65
N LEU A 148 0.42 -26.99 24.88
CA LEU A 148 1.63 -27.19 25.68
C LEU A 148 1.92 -28.70 25.67
N ALA A 149 3.05 -29.08 25.08
CA ALA A 149 3.58 -30.43 25.20
C ALA A 149 3.77 -30.70 26.69
N ARG A 150 2.98 -31.64 27.23
CA ARG A 150 3.20 -32.15 28.59
C ARG A 150 4.54 -32.89 28.58
N LEU A 151 5.53 -32.34 29.29
CA LEU A 151 6.74 -33.05 29.69
C LEU A 151 6.41 -34.01 30.85
#